data_AF-A0A7C3BSM9-F1
#
_entry.id   AF-A0A7C3BSM9-F1
#
_cell.length_a   1.000
_cell.length_b   1.000
_cell.length_c   1.000
_cell.angle_alpha   90.00
_cell.angle_beta   90.00
_cell.angle_gamma   90.00
#
_symmetry.space_group_name_H-M   'P 1'
#
loop_
_entity.id
_entity.type
_entity.pdbx_description
1 polymer ?
#
loop_
_entity_poly.entity_id
_entity_poly.type
_entity_poly.pdbx_seq_one_letter_code
_entity_poly.pdbx_strand_id
1 'polypeptide(L)' 'MKDKEPLSEGATNILRSFTRHALTLFGLVSWVMLFANDYDIPPAFTWLVWGTVVWWFGDRSYFKIKARKQ' A
#
# COMPACT_ATOMS: atom_id res chain seq x y z
N MET A 1 -22.20 10.16 29.69
CA MET A 1 -21.11 10.22 28.70
C MET A 1 -21.74 10.29 27.31
N LYS A 2 -22.24 11.47 26.96
CA LYS A 2 -22.68 11.82 25.60
C LYS A 2 -21.46 12.38 24.86
N ASP A 3 -21.54 12.48 23.53
CA ASP A 3 -20.61 13.22 22.67
C ASP A 3 -19.42 12.44 22.08
N LYS A 4 -19.67 11.24 21.55
CA LYS A 4 -18.85 10.73 20.45
C LYS A 4 -19.45 11.23 19.13
N GLU A 5 -19.20 12.51 18.83
CA GLU A 5 -19.37 13.06 17.48
C GLU A 5 -18.71 12.09 16.47
N PRO A 6 -19.34 11.79 15.33
CA PRO A 6 -18.74 10.92 14.35
C PRO A 6 -17.45 11.61 13.91
N LEU A 7 -16.30 11.03 14.25
CA LEU A 7 -15.01 11.43 13.69
C LEU A 7 -15.13 11.27 12.17
N SER A 8 -15.52 12.38 11.55
CA SER A 8 -15.54 12.75 10.15
C SER A 8 -15.18 11.59 9.23
N GLU A 9 -16.15 11.08 8.47
CA GLU A 9 -15.91 10.13 7.37
C GLU A 9 -14.78 10.59 6.43
N GLY A 10 -14.53 11.90 6.36
CA GLY A 10 -13.38 12.48 5.68
C GLY A 10 -12.04 12.14 6.34
N ALA A 11 -11.94 12.24 7.67
CA ALA A 11 -10.72 11.91 8.42
C ALA A 11 -10.39 10.41 8.34
N THR A 12 -11.38 9.52 8.38
CA THR A 12 -11.17 8.07 8.25
C THR A 12 -10.78 7.68 6.83
N ASN A 13 -11.31 8.33 5.79
CA ASN A 13 -10.85 8.13 4.41
C ASN A 13 -9.43 8.64 4.17
N ILE A 14 -9.08 9.80 4.73
CA ILE A 14 -7.70 10.34 4.64
C ILE A 14 -6.74 9.42 5.38
N LEU A 15 -7.10 8.99 6.60
CA LEU A 15 -6.30 8.07 7.38
C LEU A 15 -6.09 6.77 6.61
N ARG A 16 -7.17 6.15 6.11
CA ARG A 16 -7.11 4.90 5.34
C ARG A 16 -6.28 5.03 4.06
N SER A 17 -6.37 6.18 3.39
CA SER A 17 -5.51 6.50 2.24
C SER A 17 -4.05 6.55 2.65
N PHE A 18 -3.71 7.27 3.72
CA PHE A 18 -2.36 7.35 4.25
C PHE A 18 -1.82 6.01 4.75
N THR A 19 -2.64 5.23 5.46
CA THR A 19 -2.22 3.93 6.00
C THR A 19 -1.85 2.98 4.87
N ARG A 20 -2.57 3.01 3.74
CA ARG A 20 -2.25 2.17 2.56
C ARG A 20 -0.89 2.51 1.97
N HIS A 21 -0.58 3.80 1.80
CA HIS A 21 0.73 4.23 1.29
C HIS A 21 1.84 3.85 2.27
N ALA A 22 1.63 4.11 3.56
CA ALA A 22 2.57 3.78 4.61
C ALA A 22 2.84 2.28 4.69
N LEU A 23 1.81 1.43 4.61
CA LEU A 23 1.96 -0.02 4.62
C LEU A 23 2.74 -0.54 3.41
N THR A 24 2.49 0.04 2.24
CA THR A 24 3.17 -0.35 0.99
C THR A 24 4.66 -0.02 1.07
N LEU A 25 5.00 1.20 1.49
CA LEU A 25 6.38 1.63 1.69
C LEU A 25 7.07 0.82 2.78
N PHE A 26 6.40 0.61 3.91
CA PHE A 26 6.92 -0.19 5.01
C PHE A 26 7.21 -1.63 4.58
N GLY A 27 6.24 -2.30 3.93
CA GLY A 27 6.42 -3.67 3.42
C GLY A 27 7.57 -3.78 2.42
N LEU A 28 7.72 -2.81 1.52
CA LEU A 28 8.84 -2.77 0.57
C LEU A 28 10.18 -2.59 1.28
N VAL A 29 10.28 -1.64 2.22
CA VAL A 29 11.52 -1.39 2.97
C VAL A 29 11.89 -2.58 3.84
N SER A 30 10.93 -3.19 4.54
CA SER A 30 11.15 -4.40 5.32
C SER A 30 11.64 -5.55 4.45
N TRP A 31 11.05 -5.73 3.26
CA TRP A 31 11.50 -6.75 2.30
C TRP A 31 12.93 -6.51 1.84
N VAL A 32 13.27 -5.28 1.45
CA VAL A 32 14.65 -4.92 1.03
C VAL A 32 15.64 -5.12 2.17
N MET A 33 15.30 -4.75 3.41
CA MET A 33 16.15 -4.97 4.57
C MET A 33 16.39 -6.45 4.83
N LEU A 34 15.34 -7.27 4.82
CA LEU A 34 15.48 -8.71 5.04
C LEU A 34 16.32 -9.35 3.93
N PHE A 35 16.10 -8.93 2.68
CA PHE A 35 16.84 -9.45 1.53
C PHE A 35 18.32 -9.06 1.58
N ALA A 36 18.62 -7.80 1.94
CA ALA A 36 19.99 -7.30 2.03
C ALA A 36 20.79 -7.87 3.22
N ASN A 37 20.12 -8.45 4.21
CA ASN A 37 20.75 -9.08 5.38
C ASN A 37 20.70 -10.63 5.30
N ASP A 38 20.41 -11.19 4.11
CA ASP A 38 20.35 -12.64 3.86
C ASP A 38 19.40 -13.41 4.82
N TYR A 39 18.35 -12.76 5.29
CA TYR A 39 17.31 -13.44 6.06
C TYR A 39 16.46 -14.31 5.14
N ASP A 40 16.01 -15.46 5.67
CA ASP A 40 15.10 -16.34 4.95
C ASP A 40 13.71 -15.70 4.91
N ILE A 41 13.32 -15.21 3.73
CA ILE A 41 12.06 -14.50 3.53
C ILE A 41 10.99 -15.51 3.11
N PRO A 42 9.89 -15.66 3.88
CA PRO A 42 8.79 -16.50 3.48
C PRO A 42 8.28 -16.10 2.09
N PRO A 43 8.07 -17.05 1.16
CA PRO A 43 7.59 -16.74 -0.19
C PRO A 43 6.29 -15.92 -0.18
N ALA A 44 5.40 -16.22 0.77
CA ALA A 44 4.15 -15.50 0.97
C ALA A 44 4.36 -13.99 1.23
N PHE A 45 5.39 -13.61 1.99
CA PHE A 45 5.70 -12.21 2.26
C PHE A 45 6.20 -11.50 1.00
N THR A 46 7.09 -12.15 0.25
CA THR A 46 7.56 -11.64 -1.05
C THR A 46 6.41 -11.43 -2.04
N TRP A 47 5.48 -12.39 -2.14
CA TRP A 47 4.30 -12.26 -2.99
C TRP A 47 3.36 -11.14 -2.54
N LEU A 48 3.20 -10.93 -1.23
CA LEU A 48 2.36 -9.86 -0.68
C LEU A 48 2.95 -8.48 -1.01
N VAL A 49 4.26 -8.30 -0.84
CA VAL A 49 4.96 -7.05 -1.19
C VAL A 49 4.87 -6.80 -2.70
N TRP A 50 5.15 -7.80 -3.53
CA TRP A 50 5.02 -7.69 -4.98
C TRP A 50 3.58 -7.40 -5.43
N GLY A 51 2.58 -8.07 -4.84
CA GLY A 51 1.16 -7.80 -5.13
C GLY A 51 0.78 -6.35 -4.81
N THR A 52 1.31 -5.82 -3.71
CA THR A 52 1.09 -4.41 -3.32
C THR A 52 1.78 -3.44 -4.28
N VAL A 53 3.01 -3.76 -4.74
CA VAL A 53 3.74 -2.98 -5.76
C VAL A 53 3.00 -2.99 -7.10
N VAL A 54 2.58 -4.15 -7.58
CA VAL A 54 1.80 -4.27 -8.83
C VAL A 54 0.47 -3.55 -8.70
N TRP A 55 -0.21 -3.64 -7.57
CA TRP A 55 -1.43 -2.87 -7.35
C TRP A 55 -1.15 -1.36 -7.36
N TRP A 56 -0.07 -0.91 -6.72
CA TRP A 56 0.29 0.50 -6.65
C TRP A 56 0.70 1.12 -7.99
N PHE A 57 1.58 0.44 -8.72
CA PHE A 57 2.15 0.93 -9.99
C PHE A 57 1.39 0.45 -11.21
N GLY A 58 0.84 -0.76 -11.17
CA GLY A 58 0.03 -1.34 -12.23
C GLY A 58 -1.30 -0.60 -12.39
N ASP A 59 -1.97 -0.21 -11.29
CA ASP A 59 -3.20 0.58 -11.38
C ASP A 59 -2.93 1.95 -12.01
N ARG A 60 -1.86 2.64 -11.57
CA ARG A 60 -1.43 3.90 -12.18
C ARG A 60 -1.01 3.78 -13.65
N SER A 61 -0.43 2.65 -14.05
CA SER A 61 0.01 2.44 -15.42
C SER A 61 -1.15 2.02 -16.34
N TYR A 62 -2.03 1.15 -15.87
CA TYR A 62 -3.17 0.66 -16.64
C TYR A 62 -4.20 1.78 -16.88
N PHE A 63 -4.48 2.61 -15.87
CA PHE A 63 -5.33 3.78 -16.05
C PHE A 63 -4.70 4.85 -16.95
N LYS A 64 -3.39 5.09 -16.87
CA LYS A 64 -2.70 6.02 -17.80
C LYS A 64 -2.69 5.52 -19.24
N ILE A 65 -2.53 4.22 -19.48
CA ILE A 65 -2.56 3.64 -20.83
C ILE A 65 -3.96 3.71 -21.42
N LYS A 66 -5.01 3.47 -20.65
CA LYS A 66 -6.40 3.63 -21.12
C LYS A 66 -6.80 5.09 -21.30
N ALA A 67 -6.39 6.00 -20.41
CA ALA A 67 -6.70 7.43 -20.52
C ALA A 67 -6.01 8.10 -21.73
N ARG A 68 -4.87 7.57 -22.21
CA ARG A 68 -4.20 8.07 -23.42
C ARG A 68 -4.85 7.61 -24.73
N LYS A 69 -5.83 6.70 -24.67
CA LYS A 69 -6.52 6.13 -25.83
C LYS A 69 -7.93 6.72 -26.07
N GLN A 70 -8.34 7.73 -25.30
CA GLN A 70 -9.53 8.53 -25.58
C GLN A 70 -9.14 9.88 -26.15
#